data_AF-A0A8T0VZV4-F1
#
_entry.id   AF-A0A8T0VZV4-F1
#
_cell.length_a   1.000
_cell.length_b   1.000
_cell.length_c   1.000
_cell.angle_alpha   90.00
_cell.angle_beta   90.00
_cell.angle_gamma   90.00
#
_symmetry.space_group_name_H-M   'P 1'
#
loop_
_entity.id
_entity.type
_entity.pdbx_description
1 polymer ?
#
loop_
_entity_poly.entity_id
_entity_poly.type
_entity_poly.pdbx_seq_one_letter_code
_entity_poly.pdbx_strand_id
1 'polypeptide(L)'
;MHLPACLFAMEPKALLCALFSLLLLTPAVGARLGGSPEVVEKSPTPQNGLGRTPQMGWNSWNHFTCNINEQTIRQVADAMVDTGLAKLGYEYINIDDCWAAHDRDSQGNLVPNPSTFPSGMKALSDYVHGKGLKLGIYSDAGPRTCSQQMPGSLGHEEQDAKTIASWGIDYLKYDNCNDQGMSPQPSFSKMSRALLNSGRNIFFSICEWGIDNPATWAGGVGNSWRTAGDIKDEWGSMTSNADSNDVWASYARPGGWNVFRPRHAGSREWGNDNRRIPLPFQHLGFSKGTSVGELRHPLDEQGNQGNPQQPKCHCSQPRCAWGARAQSAKRWKPRSK
;
A
#
# COMPACT_ATOMS: atom_id res chain seq x y z
N MET A 1 54.47 -44.56 33.31
CA MET A 1 55.93 -44.44 33.11
C MET A 1 56.38 -45.55 32.18
N HIS A 2 57.23 -45.21 31.21
CA HIS A 2 58.03 -46.07 30.33
C HIS A 2 57.36 -46.64 29.05
N LEU A 3 57.54 -45.87 27.97
CA LEU A 3 57.91 -46.36 26.63
C LEU A 3 59.33 -46.98 26.68
N PRO A 4 59.73 -47.80 25.69
CA PRO A 4 60.52 -47.21 24.60
C PRO A 4 60.18 -47.72 23.19
N ALA A 5 60.64 -46.91 22.24
CA ALA A 5 60.52 -47.00 20.79
C ALA A 5 61.55 -47.96 20.14
N CYS A 6 61.32 -48.30 18.86
CA CYS A 6 62.30 -48.34 17.75
C CYS A 6 61.58 -48.85 16.48
N LEU A 7 61.29 -47.99 15.49
CA LEU A 7 62.02 -47.85 14.21
C LEU A 7 62.59 -49.17 13.65
N PHE A 8 62.15 -49.56 12.44
CA PHE A 8 63.02 -49.74 11.26
C PHE A 8 62.17 -49.93 9.98
N ALA A 9 62.57 -49.25 8.92
CA ALA A 9 62.04 -49.31 7.56
C ALA A 9 62.35 -50.65 6.88
N MET A 10 61.57 -51.02 5.84
CA MET A 10 62.03 -51.72 4.61
C MET A 10 60.82 -52.10 3.70
N GLU A 11 60.77 -51.51 2.50
CA GLU A 11 60.14 -52.11 1.29
C GLU A 11 61.10 -53.18 0.69
N PRO A 12 60.86 -53.88 -0.47
CA PRO A 12 59.67 -53.98 -1.35
C PRO A 12 59.37 -55.45 -1.82
N LYS A 13 58.39 -55.58 -2.74
CA LYS A 13 58.20 -56.66 -3.75
C LYS A 13 57.36 -57.89 -3.37
N ALA A 14 56.15 -57.93 -3.95
CA ALA A 14 55.48 -59.05 -4.62
C ALA A 14 53.97 -58.75 -4.53
N LEU A 15 53.24 -58.48 -5.61
CA LEU A 15 52.84 -59.51 -6.54
C LEU A 15 52.35 -58.85 -7.84
N LEU A 16 52.85 -59.38 -8.96
CA LEU A 16 52.44 -59.05 -10.32
C LEU A 16 51.07 -59.64 -10.67
N CYS A 17 50.38 -58.94 -11.57
CA CYS A 17 49.53 -59.45 -12.64
C CYS A 17 48.24 -60.20 -12.28
N ALA A 18 47.10 -59.52 -12.45
CA ALA A 18 45.98 -60.05 -13.22
C ALA A 18 44.98 -58.94 -13.59
N LEU A 19 44.63 -58.89 -14.88
CA LEU A 19 43.37 -58.35 -15.44
C LEU A 19 43.28 -56.84 -15.70
N PHE A 20 43.96 -56.44 -16.78
CA PHE A 20 43.40 -55.46 -17.74
C PHE A 20 42.10 -56.03 -18.33
N SER A 21 40.94 -55.43 -18.02
CA SER A 21 39.76 -55.32 -18.91
C SER A 21 38.59 -54.67 -18.15
N LEU A 22 38.53 -53.34 -18.13
CA LEU A 22 37.25 -52.62 -18.15
C LEU A 22 37.46 -51.18 -18.61
N LEU A 23 37.35 -50.97 -19.92
CA LEU A 23 37.26 -49.64 -20.52
C LEU A 23 35.85 -49.12 -20.23
N LEU A 24 35.69 -48.34 -19.15
CA LEU A 24 34.44 -47.61 -18.91
C LEU A 24 34.38 -46.41 -19.85
N LEU A 25 33.52 -46.49 -20.88
CA LEU A 25 32.99 -45.32 -21.56
C LEU A 25 32.23 -44.46 -20.54
N THR A 26 32.80 -43.33 -20.14
CA THR A 26 32.03 -42.25 -19.53
C THR A 26 31.46 -41.38 -20.67
N PRO A 27 30.14 -41.23 -20.80
CA PRO A 27 29.63 -40.10 -21.55
C PRO A 27 29.87 -38.86 -20.68
N ALA A 28 30.67 -37.93 -21.20
CA ALA A 28 30.76 -36.59 -20.67
C ALA A 28 29.38 -35.92 -20.78
N VAL A 29 28.56 -36.04 -19.73
CA VAL A 29 27.37 -35.22 -19.57
C VAL A 29 27.84 -33.83 -19.21
N GLY A 30 28.02 -33.00 -20.22
CA GLY A 30 28.14 -31.56 -20.06
C GLY A 30 26.84 -31.04 -19.44
N ALA A 31 26.81 -30.91 -18.12
CA ALA A 31 25.75 -30.21 -17.42
C ALA A 31 25.81 -28.73 -17.81
N ARG A 32 25.00 -28.36 -18.81
CA ARG A 32 24.64 -26.96 -19.03
C ARG A 32 23.86 -26.52 -17.79
N LEU A 33 24.49 -25.73 -16.93
CA LEU A 33 23.81 -24.94 -15.92
C LEU A 33 22.99 -23.85 -16.62
N GLY A 34 21.88 -24.26 -17.24
CA GLY A 34 20.80 -23.35 -17.59
C GLY A 34 20.03 -23.08 -16.31
N GLY A 35 20.38 -22.01 -15.60
CA GLY A 35 19.53 -21.48 -14.55
C GLY A 35 18.17 -21.18 -15.17
N SER A 36 17.16 -21.98 -14.81
CA SER A 36 15.77 -21.61 -15.07
C SER A 36 15.50 -20.32 -14.29
N PRO A 37 14.82 -19.31 -14.86
CA PRO A 37 14.46 -18.14 -14.09
C PRO A 37 13.62 -18.62 -12.90
N GLU A 38 14.07 -18.27 -11.69
CA GLU A 38 13.35 -18.51 -10.46
C GLU A 38 11.96 -17.88 -10.61
N VAL A 39 10.93 -18.72 -10.72
CA VAL A 39 9.55 -18.26 -10.69
C VAL A 39 9.31 -17.83 -9.25
N VAL A 40 9.39 -16.52 -9.00
CA VAL A 40 9.00 -15.93 -7.72
C VAL A 40 7.52 -16.25 -7.50
N GLU A 41 7.24 -17.29 -6.71
CA GLU A 41 5.88 -17.63 -6.31
C GLU A 41 5.32 -16.50 -5.44
N LYS A 42 4.28 -15.82 -5.94
CA LYS A 42 3.68 -14.67 -5.26
C LYS A 42 2.67 -15.13 -4.22
N SER A 43 2.89 -14.75 -2.96
CA SER A 43 2.02 -14.99 -1.80
C SER A 43 0.52 -14.78 -2.10
N PRO A 44 -0.36 -15.80 -1.98
CA PRO A 44 -1.78 -15.73 -2.34
C PRO A 44 -2.49 -14.53 -1.72
N THR A 45 -3.43 -13.87 -2.42
CA THR A 45 -4.13 -12.67 -1.89
C THR A 45 -5.00 -12.96 -0.66
N PRO A 46 -5.25 -11.96 0.22
CA PRO A 46 -6.08 -12.18 1.40
C PRO A 46 -7.49 -12.67 1.01
N GLN A 47 -8.04 -13.58 1.80
CA GLN A 47 -9.33 -14.23 1.51
C GLN A 47 -10.54 -13.35 1.87
N ASN A 48 -10.41 -12.02 1.89
CA ASN A 48 -11.52 -11.10 2.17
C ASN A 48 -12.27 -10.64 0.91
N GLY A 49 -11.79 -10.99 -0.29
CA GLY A 49 -12.46 -10.69 -1.56
C GLY A 49 -12.44 -9.22 -2.00
N LEU A 50 -11.72 -8.36 -1.26
CA LEU A 50 -11.61 -6.92 -1.51
C LEU A 50 -10.38 -6.59 -2.37
N GLY A 51 -10.25 -5.31 -2.77
CA GLY A 51 -9.08 -4.82 -3.51
C GLY A 51 -8.92 -5.38 -4.91
N ARG A 52 -10.01 -5.79 -5.59
CA ARG A 52 -9.95 -6.25 -7.00
C ARG A 52 -9.36 -5.20 -7.95
N THR A 53 -9.61 -3.94 -7.64
CA THR A 53 -8.91 -2.76 -8.17
C THR A 53 -8.28 -2.00 -7.01
N PRO A 54 -7.33 -1.10 -7.28
CA PRO A 54 -6.85 -0.18 -6.25
C PRO A 54 -7.99 0.57 -5.58
N GLN A 55 -7.88 0.76 -4.27
CA GLN A 55 -8.82 1.58 -3.50
C GLN A 55 -8.73 3.04 -3.94
N MET A 56 -9.85 3.75 -3.91
CA MET A 56 -9.90 5.18 -4.19
C MET A 56 -10.67 5.89 -3.09
N GLY A 57 -10.10 6.97 -2.57
CA GLY A 57 -10.72 7.69 -1.47
C GLY A 57 -9.97 8.94 -1.03
N TRP A 58 -10.32 9.37 0.18
CA TRP A 58 -9.80 10.54 0.87
C TRP A 58 -9.27 10.13 2.25
N ASN A 59 -8.28 10.84 2.77
CA ASN A 59 -7.76 10.62 4.13
C ASN A 59 -7.44 11.93 4.84
N SER A 60 -7.69 11.97 6.15
CA SER A 60 -7.61 13.20 6.93
C SER A 60 -6.20 13.75 7.15
N TRP A 61 -5.17 12.90 7.19
CA TRP A 61 -3.86 13.23 7.76
C TRP A 61 -3.19 14.44 7.11
N ASN A 62 -3.11 14.46 5.78
CA ASN A 62 -2.30 15.43 5.04
C ASN A 62 -2.80 16.87 5.20
N HIS A 63 -4.07 17.07 5.58
CA HIS A 63 -4.61 18.40 5.79
C HIS A 63 -4.91 18.68 7.27
N PHE A 64 -5.56 17.74 7.94
CA PHE A 64 -6.07 17.96 9.29
C PHE A 64 -5.09 17.52 10.38
N THR A 65 -4.17 16.59 10.09
CA THR A 65 -3.34 15.93 11.13
C THR A 65 -4.23 15.44 12.28
N CYS A 66 -3.97 15.86 13.53
CA CYS A 66 -4.83 15.55 14.68
C CYS A 66 -6.04 16.50 14.86
N ASN A 67 -6.17 17.57 14.06
CA ASN A 67 -7.31 18.49 14.14
C ASN A 67 -8.51 17.97 13.34
N ILE A 68 -9.03 16.80 13.72
CA ILE A 68 -10.15 16.13 13.06
C ILE A 68 -11.29 15.88 14.04
N ASN A 69 -12.53 15.99 13.55
CA ASN A 69 -13.74 15.71 14.32
C ASN A 69 -14.86 15.17 13.42
N GLU A 70 -15.93 14.69 14.03
CA GLU A 70 -17.08 14.10 13.37
C GLU A 70 -17.74 15.03 12.34
N GLN A 71 -17.87 16.32 12.67
CA GLN A 71 -18.46 17.30 11.77
C GLN A 71 -17.65 17.44 10.49
N THR A 72 -16.32 17.50 10.60
CA THR A 72 -15.42 17.53 9.44
C THR A 72 -15.60 16.28 8.57
N ILE A 73 -15.67 15.09 9.17
CA ILE A 73 -15.86 13.84 8.39
C ILE A 73 -17.21 13.82 7.68
N ARG A 74 -18.29 14.28 8.33
CA ARG A 74 -19.61 14.41 7.69
C ARG A 74 -19.57 15.39 6.51
N GLN A 75 -18.93 16.54 6.68
CA GLN A 75 -18.77 17.54 5.61
C GLN A 75 -17.95 17.01 4.43
N VAL A 76 -16.89 16.24 4.68
CA VAL A 76 -16.12 15.56 3.63
C VAL A 76 -17.01 14.54 2.90
N ALA A 77 -17.81 13.77 3.61
CA ALA A 77 -18.75 12.81 3.00
C ALA A 77 -19.76 13.48 2.08
N ASP A 78 -20.36 14.59 2.54
CA ASP A 78 -21.29 15.39 1.74
C ASP A 78 -20.59 15.92 0.48
N ALA A 79 -19.42 16.53 0.63
CA ALA A 79 -18.70 17.09 -0.49
C ALA A 79 -18.23 16.03 -1.49
N MET A 80 -17.82 14.83 -1.04
CA MET A 80 -17.46 13.74 -1.95
C MET A 80 -18.62 13.35 -2.87
N VAL A 81 -19.86 13.41 -2.37
CA VAL A 81 -21.07 13.19 -3.18
C VAL A 81 -21.38 14.41 -4.06
N ASP A 82 -21.43 15.60 -3.46
CA ASP A 82 -21.88 16.84 -4.11
C ASP A 82 -20.96 17.27 -5.26
N THR A 83 -19.66 17.07 -5.10
CA THR A 83 -18.66 17.36 -6.15
C THR A 83 -18.64 16.31 -7.26
N GLY A 84 -19.31 15.16 -7.06
CA GLY A 84 -19.31 14.05 -7.99
C GLY A 84 -18.10 13.12 -7.91
N LEU A 85 -17.16 13.32 -6.97
CA LEU A 85 -16.01 12.43 -6.77
C LEU A 85 -16.44 11.00 -6.45
N ALA A 86 -17.51 10.83 -5.66
CA ALA A 86 -18.10 9.53 -5.38
C ALA A 86 -18.49 8.77 -6.67
N LYS A 87 -19.04 9.49 -7.67
CA LYS A 87 -19.42 8.91 -8.97
C LYS A 87 -18.22 8.51 -9.83
N LEU A 88 -17.04 9.08 -9.54
CA LEU A 88 -15.78 8.72 -10.19
C LEU A 88 -15.06 7.55 -9.50
N GLY A 89 -15.64 6.99 -8.42
CA GLY A 89 -15.11 5.82 -7.71
C GLY A 89 -14.35 6.14 -6.42
N TYR A 90 -14.22 7.42 -6.03
CA TYR A 90 -13.70 7.76 -4.71
C TYR A 90 -14.75 7.42 -3.65
N GLU A 91 -14.63 6.24 -3.04
CA GLU A 91 -15.66 5.68 -2.16
C GLU A 91 -15.22 5.61 -0.70
N TYR A 92 -13.93 5.63 -0.39
CA TYR A 92 -13.42 5.54 0.98
C TYR A 92 -13.18 6.93 1.61
N ILE A 93 -13.68 7.14 2.82
CA ILE A 93 -13.32 8.26 3.70
C ILE A 93 -12.53 7.68 4.87
N ASN A 94 -11.21 7.87 4.88
CA ASN A 94 -10.34 7.28 5.88
C ASN A 94 -9.97 8.30 6.97
N ILE A 95 -10.44 8.05 8.19
CA ILE A 95 -9.99 8.79 9.37
C ILE A 95 -8.60 8.25 9.75
N ASP A 96 -7.60 9.13 9.76
CA ASP A 96 -6.24 8.80 10.20
C ASP A 96 -6.11 8.90 11.74
N ASP A 97 -4.89 9.02 12.27
CA ASP A 97 -4.59 9.08 13.70
C ASP A 97 -5.39 10.16 14.48
N CYS A 98 -5.35 10.08 15.81
CA CYS A 98 -5.94 11.03 16.76
C CYS A 98 -7.49 11.06 16.81
N TRP A 99 -8.15 9.98 16.41
CA TRP A 99 -9.63 9.86 16.47
C TRP A 99 -10.17 9.30 17.79
N ALA A 100 -9.38 8.47 18.48
CA ALA A 100 -9.80 7.78 19.69
C ALA A 100 -9.49 8.61 20.95
N ALA A 101 -10.12 8.23 22.06
CA ALA A 101 -9.73 8.69 23.38
C ALA A 101 -8.29 8.27 23.68
N HIS A 102 -7.64 9.00 24.58
CA HIS A 102 -6.25 8.73 24.94
C HIS A 102 -6.05 7.34 25.51
N ASP A 103 -7.02 6.84 26.28
CA ASP A 103 -6.95 5.53 26.91
C ASP A 103 -8.14 4.65 26.51
N ARG A 104 -7.92 3.34 26.59
CA ARG A 104 -8.96 2.32 26.41
C ARG A 104 -9.98 2.42 27.55
N ASP A 105 -11.20 1.90 27.33
CA ASP A 105 -12.15 1.76 28.43
C ASP A 105 -11.69 0.70 29.46
N SER A 106 -12.47 0.54 30.53
CA SER A 106 -12.19 -0.44 31.59
C SER A 106 -12.22 -1.90 31.13
N GLN A 107 -12.77 -2.19 29.95
CA GLN A 107 -12.80 -3.50 29.32
C GLN A 107 -11.66 -3.68 28.30
N GLY A 108 -10.82 -2.66 28.10
CA GLY A 108 -9.72 -2.67 27.15
C GLY A 108 -10.13 -2.35 25.71
N ASN A 109 -11.35 -1.86 25.45
CA ASN A 109 -11.78 -1.52 24.10
C ASN A 109 -11.25 -0.14 23.68
N LEU A 110 -11.04 0.04 22.38
CA LEU A 110 -10.88 1.36 21.79
C LEU A 110 -12.18 2.16 21.94
N VAL A 111 -12.05 3.44 22.32
CA VAL A 111 -13.20 4.34 22.50
C VAL A 111 -13.00 5.57 21.62
N PRO A 112 -13.99 6.00 20.82
CA PRO A 112 -13.91 7.26 20.10
C PRO A 112 -13.79 8.43 21.08
N ASN A 113 -12.99 9.45 20.78
CA ASN A 113 -12.89 10.61 21.67
C ASN A 113 -14.25 11.33 21.75
N PRO A 114 -14.91 11.41 22.93
CA PRO A 114 -16.27 11.94 23.02
C PRO A 114 -16.37 13.44 22.71
N SER A 115 -15.27 14.19 22.80
CA SER A 115 -15.27 15.63 22.48
C SER A 115 -15.20 15.90 20.98
N THR A 116 -14.55 15.03 20.20
CA THR A 116 -14.41 15.20 18.74
C THR A 116 -15.33 14.28 17.95
N PHE A 117 -15.73 13.13 18.51
CA PHE A 117 -16.63 12.14 17.92
C PHE A 117 -17.78 11.78 18.87
N PRO A 118 -18.65 12.75 19.23
CA PRO A 118 -19.66 12.60 20.27
C PRO A 118 -20.73 11.55 19.98
N SER A 119 -21.01 11.23 18.71
CA SER A 119 -21.97 10.16 18.36
C SER A 119 -21.34 8.76 18.28
N GLY A 120 -20.01 8.68 18.37
CA GLY A 120 -19.25 7.45 18.21
C GLY A 120 -19.09 6.98 16.75
N MET A 121 -18.19 6.01 16.54
CA MET A 121 -17.84 5.55 15.19
C MET A 121 -18.98 4.86 14.47
N LYS A 122 -19.86 4.14 15.18
CA LYS A 122 -20.99 3.46 14.55
C LYS A 122 -21.94 4.45 13.89
N ALA A 123 -22.36 5.50 14.60
CA ALA A 123 -23.28 6.50 14.06
C ALA A 123 -22.66 7.30 12.90
N LEU A 124 -21.35 7.53 12.96
CA LEU A 124 -20.61 8.14 11.85
C LEU A 124 -20.53 7.20 10.63
N SER A 125 -20.26 5.91 10.85
CA SER A 125 -20.26 4.90 9.79
C SER A 125 -21.63 4.79 9.12
N ASP A 126 -22.71 4.70 9.91
CA ASP A 126 -24.08 4.64 9.40
C ASP A 126 -24.40 5.87 8.52
N TYR A 127 -23.93 7.07 8.91
CA TYR A 127 -24.08 8.28 8.09
C TYR A 127 -23.34 8.19 6.75
N VAL A 128 -22.06 7.80 6.79
CA VAL A 128 -21.20 7.68 5.59
C VAL A 128 -21.76 6.63 4.64
N HIS A 129 -22.22 5.49 5.17
CA HIS A 129 -22.90 4.45 4.40
C HIS A 129 -24.21 4.95 3.78
N GLY A 130 -24.97 5.78 4.49
CA GLY A 130 -26.18 6.43 3.96
C GLY A 130 -25.92 7.34 2.76
N LYS A 131 -24.67 7.77 2.54
CA LYS A 131 -24.23 8.53 1.36
C LYS A 131 -23.72 7.64 0.22
N GLY A 132 -23.74 6.31 0.39
CA GLY A 132 -23.16 5.35 -0.54
C GLY A 132 -21.63 5.31 -0.51
N LEU A 133 -21.02 5.83 0.56
CA LEU A 133 -19.57 5.84 0.78
C LEU A 133 -19.19 4.80 1.85
N LYS A 134 -17.89 4.58 2.02
CA LYS A 134 -17.29 3.65 2.97
C LYS A 134 -16.43 4.40 3.98
N LEU A 135 -16.46 3.99 5.25
CA LEU A 135 -15.69 4.62 6.31
C LEU A 135 -14.46 3.78 6.65
N GLY A 136 -13.30 4.41 6.65
CA GLY A 136 -12.06 3.83 7.11
C GLY A 136 -11.59 4.42 8.43
N ILE A 137 -10.83 3.63 9.17
CA ILE A 137 -10.21 4.01 10.44
C ILE A 137 -8.72 3.67 10.44
N TYR A 138 -8.05 4.10 11.49
CA TYR A 138 -6.62 3.97 11.67
C TYR A 138 -6.29 3.30 13.01
N SER A 139 -5.28 2.45 13.00
CA SER A 139 -4.58 1.96 14.19
C SER A 139 -3.13 1.64 13.86
N ASP A 140 -2.41 1.02 14.79
CA ASP A 140 -0.97 0.82 14.75
C ASP A 140 -0.57 -0.55 15.32
N ALA A 141 0.49 -1.14 14.77
CA ALA A 141 1.09 -2.43 15.16
C ALA A 141 1.97 -2.36 16.43
N GLY A 142 1.99 -1.23 17.12
CA GLY A 142 2.56 -0.98 18.42
C GLY A 142 1.51 -0.72 19.52
N PRO A 143 1.93 -0.45 20.76
CA PRO A 143 1.04 -0.20 21.90
C PRO A 143 0.43 1.22 21.87
N ARG A 144 1.04 2.14 21.11
CA ARG A 144 0.60 3.52 20.90
C ARG A 144 0.73 3.84 19.42
N THR A 145 -0.15 4.68 18.90
CA THR A 145 -0.04 5.14 17.52
C THR A 145 1.14 6.10 17.34
N CYS A 146 1.49 6.42 16.09
CA CYS A 146 2.52 7.39 15.75
C CYS A 146 2.38 8.74 16.46
N SER A 147 1.14 9.26 16.61
CA SER A 147 0.88 10.51 17.34
C SER A 147 1.07 10.39 18.85
N GLN A 148 1.08 9.16 19.38
CA GLN A 148 1.01 8.82 20.80
C GLN A 148 -0.25 9.30 21.53
N GLN A 149 -1.23 9.88 20.82
CA GLN A 149 -2.44 10.45 21.42
C GLN A 149 -3.55 9.42 21.61
N MET A 150 -3.37 8.20 21.11
CA MET A 150 -4.32 7.10 21.28
C MET A 150 -3.62 5.74 21.38
N PRO A 151 -4.30 4.70 21.89
CA PRO A 151 -3.78 3.34 21.93
C PRO A 151 -3.56 2.78 20.52
N GLY A 152 -2.47 2.06 20.33
CA GLY A 152 -2.31 1.14 19.19
C GLY A 152 -2.94 -0.22 19.50
N SER A 153 -2.91 -1.14 18.53
CA SER A 153 -3.61 -2.43 18.64
C SER A 153 -2.71 -3.61 18.99
N LEU A 154 -1.42 -3.40 19.25
CA LEU A 154 -0.53 -4.50 19.62
C LEU A 154 -1.02 -5.24 20.87
N GLY A 155 -1.24 -6.54 20.76
CA GLY A 155 -1.76 -7.38 21.84
C GLY A 155 -3.27 -7.32 22.04
N HIS A 156 -3.98 -6.47 21.28
CA HIS A 156 -5.43 -6.30 21.30
C HIS A 156 -6.07 -6.59 19.93
N GLU A 157 -5.35 -7.22 19.00
CA GLU A 157 -5.74 -7.32 17.59
C GLU A 157 -7.14 -7.93 17.41
N GLU A 158 -7.45 -9.02 18.11
CA GLU A 158 -8.77 -9.67 18.02
C GLU A 158 -9.89 -8.82 18.61
N GLN A 159 -9.63 -8.14 19.73
CA GLN A 159 -10.60 -7.27 20.39
C GLN A 159 -10.89 -6.03 19.54
N ASP A 160 -9.84 -5.40 19.02
CA ASP A 160 -9.93 -4.20 18.20
C ASP A 160 -10.58 -4.51 16.85
N ALA A 161 -10.24 -5.62 16.20
CA ALA A 161 -10.88 -6.03 14.95
C ALA A 161 -12.40 -6.25 15.12
N LYS A 162 -12.82 -6.89 16.23
CA LYS A 162 -14.26 -7.05 16.56
C LYS A 162 -14.92 -5.69 16.83
N THR A 163 -14.25 -4.82 17.55
CA THR A 163 -14.76 -3.47 17.87
C THR A 163 -14.95 -2.64 16.60
N ILE A 164 -13.92 -2.59 15.74
CA ILE A 164 -13.93 -1.93 14.43
C ILE A 164 -15.04 -2.48 13.52
N ALA A 165 -15.18 -3.81 13.46
CA ALA A 165 -16.25 -4.46 12.70
C ALA A 165 -17.65 -4.12 13.24
N SER A 166 -17.82 -4.06 14.57
CA SER A 166 -19.10 -3.74 15.22
C SER A 166 -19.58 -2.31 14.93
N TRP A 167 -18.65 -1.40 14.64
CA TRP A 167 -18.95 -0.03 14.22
C TRP A 167 -19.29 0.08 12.74
N GLY A 168 -19.10 -0.98 11.94
CA GLY A 168 -19.37 -0.94 10.50
C GLY A 168 -18.22 -0.40 9.65
N ILE A 169 -17.02 -0.25 10.21
CA ILE A 169 -15.84 0.23 9.46
C ILE A 169 -15.52 -0.71 8.28
N ASP A 170 -15.11 -0.15 7.16
CA ASP A 170 -14.86 -0.84 5.88
C ASP A 170 -13.38 -0.94 5.54
N TYR A 171 -12.53 -0.17 6.20
CA TYR A 171 -11.12 -0.02 5.88
C TYR A 171 -10.30 0.22 7.16
N LEU A 172 -9.17 -0.48 7.28
CA LEU A 172 -8.18 -0.23 8.33
C LEU A 172 -6.84 0.13 7.68
N LYS A 173 -6.38 1.37 7.91
CA LYS A 173 -4.96 1.72 7.78
C LYS A 173 -4.26 1.28 9.07
N TYR A 174 -3.20 0.51 8.94
CA TYR A 174 -2.48 -0.04 10.09
C TYR A 174 -1.00 0.33 10.00
N ASP A 175 -0.53 1.19 10.91
CA ASP A 175 0.83 1.74 10.91
C ASP A 175 1.82 0.86 11.69
N ASN A 176 3.10 1.23 11.64
CA ASN A 176 4.21 0.48 12.24
C ASN A 176 5.04 1.33 13.23
N CYS A 177 4.44 2.31 13.91
CA CYS A 177 5.14 3.04 14.97
C CYS A 177 5.22 2.20 16.25
N ASN A 178 6.14 2.53 17.16
CA ASN A 178 6.25 1.90 18.49
C ASN A 178 6.26 0.35 18.48
N ASP A 179 6.76 -0.26 17.41
CA ASP A 179 6.68 -1.71 17.09
C ASP A 179 7.39 -2.66 18.06
N GLN A 180 7.98 -2.13 19.13
CA GLN A 180 8.77 -2.88 20.12
C GLN A 180 9.93 -3.67 19.50
N GLY A 181 10.44 -3.24 18.33
CA GLY A 181 11.50 -3.94 17.60
C GLY A 181 11.04 -5.24 16.94
N MET A 182 9.74 -5.46 16.78
CA MET A 182 9.20 -6.62 16.07
C MET A 182 9.23 -6.42 14.56
N SER A 183 9.52 -7.49 13.81
CA SER A 183 9.38 -7.46 12.35
C SER A 183 7.91 -7.23 11.95
N PRO A 184 7.64 -6.46 10.87
CA PRO A 184 6.28 -6.19 10.40
C PRO A 184 5.47 -7.46 10.10
N GLN A 185 6.04 -8.41 9.35
CA GLN A 185 5.25 -9.52 8.79
C GLN A 185 4.44 -10.29 9.85
N PRO A 186 5.01 -10.73 10.98
CA PRO A 186 4.23 -11.35 12.06
C PRO A 186 3.14 -10.46 12.66
N SER A 187 3.44 -9.18 12.92
CA SER A 187 2.52 -8.22 13.54
C SER A 187 1.32 -7.94 12.64
N PHE A 188 1.57 -7.62 11.36
CA PHE A 188 0.51 -7.41 10.38
C PHE A 188 -0.30 -8.68 10.10
N SER A 189 0.34 -9.86 10.11
CA SER A 189 -0.36 -11.15 9.95
C SER A 189 -1.30 -11.47 11.12
N LYS A 190 -1.01 -10.99 12.34
CA LYS A 190 -1.94 -11.12 13.49
C LYS A 190 -3.20 -10.29 13.26
N MET A 191 -3.05 -9.02 12.91
CA MET A 191 -4.19 -8.13 12.62
C MET A 191 -5.00 -8.62 11.42
N SER A 192 -4.34 -9.07 10.34
CA SER A 192 -5.04 -9.64 9.17
C SER A 192 -5.97 -10.80 9.55
N ARG A 193 -5.49 -11.75 10.36
CA ARG A 193 -6.32 -12.86 10.86
C ARG A 193 -7.45 -12.39 11.76
N ALA A 194 -7.18 -11.41 12.63
CA ALA A 194 -8.21 -10.81 13.49
C ALA A 194 -9.33 -10.16 12.66
N LEU A 195 -8.99 -9.43 11.60
CA LEU A 195 -9.96 -8.83 10.68
C LEU A 195 -10.78 -9.88 9.94
N LEU A 196 -10.15 -10.94 9.41
CA LEU A 196 -10.85 -12.05 8.75
C LEU A 196 -11.85 -12.74 9.70
N ASN A 197 -11.51 -12.84 10.99
CA ASN A 197 -12.35 -13.45 12.02
C ASN A 197 -13.35 -12.49 12.67
N SER A 198 -13.37 -11.21 12.27
CA SER A 198 -14.22 -10.18 12.89
C SER A 198 -15.70 -10.29 12.49
N GLY A 199 -16.00 -11.04 11.42
CA GLY A 199 -17.35 -11.16 10.86
C GLY A 199 -17.71 -10.06 9.85
N ARG A 200 -16.79 -9.15 9.53
CA ARG A 200 -16.94 -8.13 8.48
C ARG A 200 -15.72 -8.12 7.55
N ASN A 201 -15.96 -8.01 6.25
CA ASN A 201 -14.88 -7.80 5.28
C ASN A 201 -14.37 -6.36 5.40
N ILE A 202 -13.16 -6.20 5.91
CA ILE A 202 -12.48 -4.91 6.08
C ILE A 202 -11.27 -4.88 5.14
N PHE A 203 -11.15 -3.80 4.36
CA PHE A 203 -9.98 -3.58 3.51
C PHE A 203 -8.77 -3.31 4.41
N PHE A 204 -7.70 -4.10 4.27
CA PHE A 204 -6.54 -3.98 5.14
C PHE A 204 -5.37 -3.31 4.42
N SER A 205 -5.00 -2.12 4.87
CA SER A 205 -3.92 -1.31 4.33
C SER A 205 -2.73 -1.29 5.27
N ILE A 206 -1.67 -1.98 4.88
CA ILE A 206 -0.43 -2.12 5.61
C ILE A 206 0.42 -0.85 5.40
N CYS A 207 0.88 -0.25 6.50
CA CYS A 207 1.66 0.97 6.53
C CYS A 207 2.95 0.77 7.35
N GLU A 208 3.83 -0.04 6.79
CA GLU A 208 5.15 -0.45 7.27
C GLU A 208 6.31 0.27 6.55
N TRP A 209 5.98 1.24 5.69
CA TRP A 209 6.93 2.12 4.99
C TRP A 209 8.00 1.42 4.13
N GLY A 210 7.75 0.17 3.70
CA GLY A 210 8.72 -0.62 2.94
C GLY A 210 9.70 -1.43 3.80
N ILE A 211 9.58 -1.39 5.12
CA ILE A 211 10.42 -2.18 6.04
C ILE A 211 10.19 -3.67 5.76
N ASP A 212 11.28 -4.44 5.71
CA ASP A 212 11.29 -5.88 5.40
C ASP A 212 10.62 -6.25 4.05
N ASN A 213 10.74 -5.38 3.04
CA ASN A 213 10.35 -5.64 1.64
C ASN A 213 8.91 -6.19 1.49
N PRO A 214 7.89 -5.42 1.87
CA PRO A 214 6.52 -5.92 2.00
C PRO A 214 5.91 -6.48 0.73
N ALA A 215 6.34 -6.01 -0.45
CA ALA A 215 5.92 -6.59 -1.72
C ALA A 215 6.08 -8.12 -1.78
N THR A 216 7.05 -8.68 -1.05
CA THR A 216 7.34 -10.13 -1.02
C THR A 216 6.35 -10.95 -0.17
N TRP A 217 5.71 -10.35 0.84
CA TRP A 217 4.86 -11.09 1.80
C TRP A 217 3.48 -10.47 2.03
N ALA A 218 3.36 -9.15 1.98
CA ALA A 218 2.14 -8.40 2.31
C ALA A 218 0.98 -8.73 1.38
N GLY A 219 1.29 -9.20 0.17
CA GLY A 219 0.34 -9.72 -0.79
C GLY A 219 -0.57 -10.82 -0.25
N GLY A 220 -0.18 -11.57 0.78
CA GLY A 220 -1.08 -12.53 1.45
C GLY A 220 -1.59 -12.14 2.82
N VAL A 221 -1.31 -10.90 3.23
CA VAL A 221 -1.68 -10.36 4.54
C VAL A 221 -2.72 -9.26 4.38
N GLY A 222 -2.52 -8.30 3.47
CA GLY A 222 -3.38 -7.14 3.27
C GLY A 222 -3.70 -6.86 1.81
N ASN A 223 -4.64 -5.94 1.59
CA ASN A 223 -5.09 -5.55 0.26
C ASN A 223 -4.21 -4.47 -0.37
N SER A 224 -3.43 -3.77 0.46
CA SER A 224 -2.37 -2.89 0.00
C SER A 224 -1.25 -2.75 1.02
N TRP A 225 -0.07 -2.35 0.56
CA TRP A 225 1.11 -2.11 1.41
C TRP A 225 1.93 -0.93 0.93
N ARG A 226 2.62 -0.27 1.84
CA ARG A 226 3.50 0.85 1.53
C ARG A 226 4.82 0.33 0.98
N THR A 227 5.26 0.86 -0.16
CA THR A 227 6.55 0.50 -0.76
C THR A 227 7.68 1.50 -0.49
N ALA A 228 7.35 2.63 0.17
CA ALA A 228 8.28 3.69 0.51
C ALA A 228 7.83 4.49 1.75
N GLY A 229 8.75 5.31 2.27
CA GLY A 229 8.52 6.28 3.34
C GLY A 229 7.49 7.36 2.99
N ASP A 230 7.23 8.26 3.93
CA ASP A 230 6.17 9.26 3.78
C ASP A 230 6.46 10.27 2.68
N ILE A 231 5.40 10.62 1.94
CA ILE A 231 5.46 11.65 0.90
C ILE A 231 5.57 13.04 1.52
N LYS A 232 6.34 13.90 0.87
CA LYS A 232 6.37 15.35 1.10
C LYS A 232 5.79 16.08 -0.11
N ASP A 233 5.25 17.27 0.09
CA ASP A 233 4.67 18.08 -0.99
C ASP A 233 5.76 18.75 -1.86
N GLU A 234 6.62 17.93 -2.46
CA GLU A 234 7.72 18.36 -3.32
C GLU A 234 7.95 17.35 -4.45
N TRP A 235 8.36 17.85 -5.63
CA TRP A 235 8.53 17.02 -6.83
C TRP A 235 9.53 15.88 -6.62
N GLY A 236 10.61 16.12 -5.87
CA GLY A 236 11.62 15.10 -5.60
C GLY A 236 11.09 13.91 -4.79
N SER A 237 10.24 14.15 -3.78
CA SER A 237 9.60 13.07 -3.01
C SER A 237 8.66 12.24 -3.89
N MET A 238 7.91 12.91 -4.78
CA MET A 238 7.02 12.26 -5.73
C MET A 238 7.74 11.32 -6.70
N THR A 239 8.78 11.80 -7.39
CA THR A 239 9.51 10.98 -8.38
C THR A 239 10.30 9.87 -7.70
N SER A 240 10.96 10.15 -6.57
CA SER A 240 11.69 9.15 -5.80
C SER A 240 10.81 7.99 -5.35
N ASN A 241 9.60 8.28 -4.88
CA ASN A 241 8.64 7.26 -4.48
C ASN A 241 8.13 6.44 -5.68
N ALA A 242 7.92 7.08 -6.84
CA ALA A 242 7.51 6.38 -8.06
C ALA A 242 8.61 5.43 -8.55
N ASP A 243 9.86 5.90 -8.62
CA ASP A 243 11.02 5.11 -9.03
C ASP A 243 11.27 3.94 -8.06
N SER A 244 11.17 4.18 -6.75
CA SER A 244 11.28 3.13 -5.73
C SER A 244 10.19 2.07 -5.86
N ASN A 245 8.99 2.46 -6.32
CA ASN A 245 7.86 1.55 -6.49
C ASN A 245 7.96 0.69 -7.76
N ASP A 246 8.69 1.13 -8.79
CA ASP A 246 8.81 0.41 -10.07
C ASP A 246 9.41 -0.99 -9.89
N VAL A 247 10.39 -1.11 -8.99
CA VAL A 247 11.03 -2.39 -8.61
C VAL A 247 10.01 -3.40 -8.09
N TRP A 248 8.93 -2.93 -7.46
CA TRP A 248 7.90 -3.77 -6.85
C TRP A 248 6.69 -4.00 -7.76
N ALA A 249 6.62 -3.36 -8.93
CA ALA A 249 5.42 -3.35 -9.78
C ALA A 249 4.94 -4.75 -10.18
N SER A 250 5.84 -5.72 -10.26
CA SER A 250 5.49 -7.11 -10.55
C SER A 250 4.66 -7.78 -9.44
N TYR A 251 4.71 -7.30 -8.20
CA TYR A 251 3.98 -7.89 -7.07
C TYR A 251 2.53 -7.39 -6.97
N ALA A 252 2.22 -6.22 -7.53
CA ALA A 252 0.86 -5.68 -7.56
C ALA A 252 -0.06 -6.52 -8.46
N ARG A 253 -1.26 -6.85 -7.94
CA ARG A 253 -2.28 -7.65 -8.63
C ARG A 253 -3.67 -7.44 -8.00
N PRO A 254 -4.76 -7.83 -8.67
CA PRO A 254 -6.08 -7.84 -8.03
C PRO A 254 -6.03 -8.56 -6.69
N GLY A 255 -6.48 -7.87 -5.63
CA GLY A 255 -6.44 -8.31 -4.24
C GLY A 255 -5.25 -7.80 -3.42
N GLY A 256 -4.22 -7.23 -4.04
CA GLY A 256 -2.99 -6.76 -3.37
C GLY A 256 -2.22 -5.72 -4.18
N TRP A 257 -2.16 -4.48 -3.70
CA TRP A 257 -1.56 -3.35 -4.42
C TRP A 257 -0.40 -2.70 -3.67
N ASN A 258 0.66 -2.41 -4.41
CA ASN A 258 1.68 -1.46 -3.94
C ASN A 258 1.06 -0.07 -3.84
N VAL A 259 1.34 0.61 -2.74
CA VAL A 259 0.89 1.99 -2.51
C VAL A 259 2.11 2.86 -2.26
N PHE A 260 2.35 3.76 -3.20
CA PHE A 260 3.06 5.00 -2.91
C PHE A 260 2.04 6.12 -2.90
N ARG A 261 2.17 7.13 -2.03
CA ARG A 261 1.27 8.27 -2.07
C ARG A 261 1.61 9.13 -3.30
N PRO A 262 0.68 9.42 -4.22
CA PRO A 262 0.86 10.44 -5.27
C PRO A 262 0.26 11.79 -4.84
N ARG A 263 0.62 12.84 -5.57
CA ARG A 263 0.44 14.28 -5.28
C ARG A 263 -1.03 14.72 -5.08
N HIS A 264 -1.17 15.79 -4.31
CA HIS A 264 -2.27 16.75 -4.30
C HIS A 264 -2.59 17.29 -5.72
N ALA A 265 -3.86 17.33 -6.09
CA ALA A 265 -4.32 18.28 -7.09
C ALA A 265 -4.73 19.58 -6.37
N GLY A 266 -3.83 20.58 -6.29
CA GLY A 266 -4.23 21.97 -5.99
C GLY A 266 -3.54 22.76 -4.85
N SER A 267 -2.39 22.36 -4.30
CA SER A 267 -1.72 23.08 -3.19
C SER A 267 -0.89 24.31 -3.60
N ARG A 268 -1.37 25.17 -4.51
CA ARG A 268 -0.86 26.55 -4.60
C ARG A 268 -1.87 27.47 -3.94
N GLU A 269 -1.47 28.17 -2.89
CA GLU A 269 -2.18 29.28 -2.22
C GLU A 269 -3.47 29.75 -2.92
N TRP A 270 -4.61 29.27 -2.44
CA TRP A 270 -5.92 29.84 -2.77
C TRP A 270 -6.49 30.40 -1.47
N GLY A 271 -6.55 31.73 -1.38
CA GLY A 271 -6.87 32.46 -0.16
C GLY A 271 -8.19 32.10 0.52
N ASN A 272 -8.26 32.44 1.81
CA ASN A 272 -9.37 32.44 2.77
C ASN A 272 -10.82 32.38 2.22
N ASP A 273 -11.21 31.28 1.58
CA ASP A 273 -12.61 30.94 1.37
C ASP A 273 -12.86 29.57 2.00
N ASN A 274 -13.59 29.58 3.12
CA ASN A 274 -13.95 28.46 3.99
C ASN A 274 -14.88 27.42 3.32
N ARG A 275 -14.90 27.35 1.98
CA ARG A 275 -15.79 26.53 1.15
C ARG A 275 -15.05 25.56 0.24
N ARG A 276 -13.73 25.43 0.35
CA ARG A 276 -12.94 24.50 -0.47
C ARG A 276 -12.29 23.46 0.41
N ILE A 277 -12.84 22.25 0.39
CA ILE A 277 -12.22 21.08 1.01
C ILE A 277 -10.93 20.78 0.24
N PRO A 278 -9.76 20.77 0.89
CA PRO A 278 -8.54 20.28 0.28
C PRO A 278 -8.70 18.77 0.04
N LEU A 279 -8.35 18.33 -1.17
CA LEU A 279 -8.53 16.96 -1.64
C LEU A 279 -7.19 16.21 -1.62
N PRO A 280 -6.69 15.74 -0.47
CA PRO A 280 -5.64 14.73 -0.42
C PRO A 280 -6.23 13.40 -0.89
N PHE A 281 -6.14 13.15 -2.20
CA PHE A 281 -6.48 11.85 -2.76
C PHE A 281 -5.50 10.80 -2.22
N GLN A 282 -6.04 9.70 -1.69
CA GLN A 282 -5.24 8.52 -1.36
C GLN A 282 -5.24 7.52 -2.51
N HIS A 283 -4.05 7.00 -2.76
CA HIS A 283 -3.77 5.70 -3.37
C HIS A 283 -4.18 5.56 -4.83
N LEU A 284 -3.29 5.97 -5.75
CA LEU A 284 -3.27 5.36 -7.08
C LEU A 284 -2.44 4.09 -6.94
N GLY A 285 -3.10 2.92 -6.85
CA GLY A 285 -2.39 1.65 -7.03
C GLY A 285 -2.04 1.51 -8.50
N PHE A 286 -0.76 1.33 -8.80
CA PHE A 286 -0.30 1.20 -10.18
C PHE A 286 -0.28 -0.26 -10.60
N SER A 287 -0.80 -0.54 -11.80
CA SER A 287 -0.67 -1.84 -12.45
C SER A 287 0.57 -1.85 -13.35
N LYS A 288 1.06 -3.06 -13.65
CA LYS A 288 2.21 -3.31 -14.52
C LYS A 288 2.10 -2.52 -15.84
N GLY A 289 3.06 -1.63 -16.11
CA GLY A 289 3.16 -0.88 -17.38
C GLY A 289 2.94 0.63 -17.31
N THR A 290 2.67 1.20 -16.14
CA THR A 290 2.54 2.66 -15.99
C THR A 290 3.93 3.28 -15.81
N SER A 291 4.54 3.74 -16.90
CA SER A 291 5.83 4.45 -16.84
C SER A 291 5.64 5.92 -16.46
N VAL A 292 6.60 6.51 -15.76
CA VAL A 292 6.65 7.94 -15.36
C VAL A 292 6.42 8.88 -16.56
N GLY A 293 6.66 8.41 -17.80
CA GLY A 293 6.42 9.16 -19.03
C GLY A 293 4.96 9.52 -19.32
N GLU A 294 3.98 8.89 -18.68
CA GLU A 294 2.54 9.19 -18.87
C GLU A 294 1.98 10.22 -17.86
N LEU A 295 2.79 10.64 -16.87
CA LEU A 295 2.42 11.69 -15.90
C LEU A 295 2.93 13.08 -16.34
N ARG A 296 2.79 13.43 -17.62
CA ARG A 296 3.11 14.78 -18.12
C ARG A 296 1.97 15.75 -17.87
N HIS A 297 2.31 16.93 -17.37
CA HIS A 297 1.40 18.05 -17.14
C HIS A 297 1.01 18.68 -18.50
N PRO A 298 -0.28 19.01 -18.77
CA PRO A 298 -0.68 19.66 -20.03
C PRO A 298 -0.24 21.12 -20.19
N LEU A 299 0.67 21.63 -19.36
CA LEU A 299 1.07 23.05 -19.35
C LEU A 299 2.49 23.30 -19.82
N ASP A 300 3.27 22.27 -20.18
CA ASP A 300 4.65 22.45 -20.64
C ASP A 300 4.78 22.87 -22.12
N GLU A 301 3.67 23.14 -22.84
CA GLU A 301 3.71 23.67 -24.21
C GLU A 301 3.26 25.14 -24.37
N GLN A 302 2.94 25.86 -23.28
CA GLN A 302 2.53 27.26 -23.40
C GLN A 302 3.24 28.17 -22.39
N GLY A 303 4.49 28.46 -22.70
CA GLY A 303 5.23 29.53 -22.05
C GLY A 303 6.26 30.11 -23.01
N ASN A 304 5.85 31.11 -23.80
CA ASN A 304 6.44 32.46 -23.78
C ASN A 304 6.03 33.23 -25.05
N GLN A 305 5.04 34.13 -24.94
CA GLN A 305 5.02 35.44 -25.60
C GLN A 305 3.80 36.25 -25.12
N GLY A 306 4.03 37.54 -24.86
CA GLY A 306 3.22 38.41 -24.01
C GLY A 306 1.90 38.93 -24.59
N ASN A 307 1.08 39.45 -23.68
CA ASN A 307 -0.10 40.31 -23.88
C ASN A 307 0.31 41.64 -24.61
N PRO A 308 -0.53 42.43 -25.32
CA PRO A 308 -1.94 42.71 -25.01
C PRO A 308 -2.95 42.93 -26.18
N GLN A 309 -4.25 42.80 -25.85
CA GLN A 309 -5.45 43.52 -26.36
C GLN A 309 -6.68 42.60 -26.58
N GLN A 310 -7.83 43.01 -26.01
CA GLN A 310 -9.18 42.42 -26.15
C GLN A 310 -9.79 42.71 -27.55
N PRO A 311 -10.78 41.94 -28.09
CA PRO A 311 -12.14 41.83 -27.53
C PRO A 311 -12.92 40.49 -27.67
N LYS A 312 -13.92 40.38 -26.79
CA LYS A 312 -15.15 39.55 -26.75
C LYS A 312 -15.43 38.56 -27.90
N CYS A 313 -15.78 37.32 -27.55
CA CYS A 313 -16.81 36.50 -28.23
C CYS A 313 -17.52 35.54 -27.24
N HIS A 314 -18.86 35.52 -27.31
CA HIS A 314 -19.77 34.56 -26.67
C HIS A 314 -19.91 33.28 -27.52
N CYS A 315 -20.03 32.10 -26.89
CA CYS A 315 -20.81 30.89 -27.29
C CYS A 315 -20.44 29.71 -26.35
N SER A 316 -21.31 29.25 -25.45
CA SER A 316 -22.39 28.25 -25.59
C SER A 316 -21.96 26.76 -25.50
N GLN A 317 -22.16 26.17 -24.31
CA GLN A 317 -22.44 24.74 -23.98
C GLN A 317 -21.30 23.68 -24.06
N PRO A 318 -21.41 22.55 -23.30
CA PRO A 318 -20.29 21.87 -22.62
C PRO A 318 -19.92 20.54 -23.28
N ARG A 319 -18.62 20.21 -23.32
CA ARG A 319 -18.12 18.84 -23.56
C ARG A 319 -16.63 18.73 -23.22
N CYS A 320 -16.32 18.24 -22.02
CA CYS A 320 -15.04 17.61 -21.72
C CYS A 320 -15.31 16.32 -20.94
N ALA A 321 -15.61 15.24 -21.67
CA ALA A 321 -15.59 13.88 -21.15
C ALA A 321 -14.20 13.30 -21.42
N TRP A 322 -13.47 12.91 -20.39
CA TRP A 322 -12.26 12.08 -20.53
C TRP A 322 -12.67 10.61 -20.47
N GLY A 323 -12.64 9.94 -21.61
CA GLY A 323 -12.78 8.49 -21.72
C GLY A 323 -11.48 7.90 -22.27
N ALA A 324 -10.84 7.01 -21.51
CA ALA A 324 -9.70 6.24 -21.98
C ALA A 324 -10.16 5.26 -23.07
N ARG A 325 -9.68 5.42 -24.30
CA ARG A 325 -9.84 4.44 -25.39
C ARG A 325 -8.71 3.43 -25.31
N ALA A 326 -9.03 2.17 -25.01
CA ALA A 326 -8.13 1.05 -25.26
C ALA A 326 -8.02 0.83 -26.78
N GLN A 327 -6.83 1.04 -27.37
CA GLN A 327 -6.55 0.60 -28.74
C GLN A 327 -5.77 -0.73 -28.71
N SER A 328 -6.36 -1.72 -29.37
CA SER A 328 -5.84 -3.06 -29.61
C SER A 328 -4.48 -3.06 -30.33
N ALA A 329 -3.51 -3.80 -29.80
CA ALA A 329 -2.19 -3.99 -30.41
C ALA A 329 -2.28 -4.69 -31.79
N LYS A 330 -1.93 -3.98 -32.86
CA LYS A 330 -1.65 -4.57 -34.18
C LYS A 330 -0.14 -4.74 -34.36
N ARG A 331 0.29 -6.01 -34.33
CA ARG A 331 1.30 -6.68 -35.16
C ARG A 331 2.49 -5.83 -35.66
N TRP A 332 3.64 -6.00 -35.01
CA TRP A 332 4.95 -5.56 -35.50
C TRP A 332 5.41 -6.42 -36.70
N LYS A 333 5.86 -5.79 -37.80
CA LYS A 333 6.73 -6.39 -38.82
C LYS A 333 8.09 -5.70 -38.76
N PRO A 334 9.22 -6.42 -38.91
CA PRO A 334 10.54 -5.79 -38.93
C PRO A 334 10.80 -5.20 -40.32
N ARG A 335 11.38 -3.99 -40.36
CA ARG A 335 11.99 -3.45 -41.59
C ARG A 335 13.49 -3.73 -41.55
N SER A 336 13.94 -4.48 -42.55
CA SER A 336 15.31 -4.51 -43.04
C SER A 336 15.71 -3.15 -43.62
N LYS A 337 16.89 -2.67 -43.29
CA LYS A 337 18.07 -2.62 -44.20
C LYS A 337 19.31 -2.26 -43.39
#